data_AF-U7QIJ4-F1
#
_entry.id   AF-U7QIJ4-F1
#
_cell.length_a   1.000
_cell.length_b   1.000
_cell.length_c   1.000
_cell.angle_alpha   90.00
_cell.angle_beta   90.00
_cell.angle_gamma   90.00
#
_symmetry.space_group_name_H-M   'P 1'
#
loop_
_entity.id
_entity.type
_entity.pdbx_description
1 polymer ?
#
loop_
_entity_poly.entity_id
_entity_poly.type
_entity_poly.pdbx_seq_one_letter_code
_entity_poly.pdbx_strand_id
1 'polypeptide(L)'
;MQPFILAGRAILFRLLRLLMTITIESFVYQKSFKISPKQGVKYAIIIDLFAEVFGAIVFTSLQTFFPFNTARHLIIYLTLDDFQKFAPDVIVLTLFYFLLFLLVKWIGLLFLDMFVFDNDNSVSDQATSTSNLERSTQWGNQFKIVTKAHTISYTVTLLFVLLKIRVFYF
;
A
#
# COMPACT_ATOMS: atom_id res chain seq x y z
N MET A 1 -7.05 19.14 23.70
CA MET A 1 -7.28 19.39 22.26
C MET A 1 -8.64 18.82 21.88
N GLN A 2 -9.45 19.55 21.11
CA GLN A 2 -10.79 19.07 20.71
C GLN A 2 -10.68 17.85 19.78
N PRO A 3 -11.53 16.81 19.95
CA PRO A 3 -11.44 15.56 19.19
C PRO A 3 -11.58 15.76 17.68
N PHE A 4 -12.35 16.77 17.26
CA PHE A 4 -12.53 17.15 15.85
C PHE A 4 -11.22 17.57 15.16
N ILE A 5 -10.37 18.34 15.86
CA ILE A 5 -9.09 18.80 15.33
C ILE A 5 -8.12 17.63 15.12
N LEU A 6 -8.15 16.65 16.04
CA LEU A 6 -7.32 15.44 15.94
C LEU A 6 -7.73 14.58 14.75
N ALA A 7 -9.04 14.36 14.56
CA ALA A 7 -9.58 13.61 13.44
C ALA A 7 -9.29 14.30 12.09
N GLY A 8 -9.44 15.62 12.01
CA GLY A 8 -9.14 16.39 10.80
C GLY A 8 -7.66 16.28 10.39
N ARG A 9 -6.74 16.38 11.36
CA ARG A 9 -5.30 16.17 11.10
C ARG A 9 -5.02 14.75 10.59
N ALA A 10 -5.60 13.73 11.22
CA ALA A 10 -5.42 12.33 10.82
C ALA A 10 -5.86 12.09 9.36
N ILE A 11 -7.04 12.60 8.99
CA ILE A 11 -7.57 12.47 7.62
C ILE A 11 -6.65 13.16 6.61
N LEU A 12 -6.23 14.40 6.89
CA LEU A 12 -5.35 15.14 5.99
C LEU A 12 -4.01 14.43 5.78
N PHE A 13 -3.38 13.93 6.85
CA PHE A 13 -2.12 13.19 6.75
C PHE A 13 -2.28 11.89 5.96
N ARG A 14 -3.38 11.16 6.18
CA ARG A 14 -3.66 9.94 5.44
C ARG A 14 -3.84 10.21 3.94
N LEU A 15 -4.53 11.28 3.57
CA LEU A 15 -4.68 11.71 2.18
C LEU A 15 -3.35 12.11 1.55
N LEU A 16 -2.51 12.86 2.29
CA LEU A 16 -1.21 13.30 1.79
C LEU A 16 -0.26 12.12 1.55
N ARG A 17 -0.26 11.15 2.48
CA ARG A 17 0.49 9.90 2.36
C ARG A 17 0.03 9.06 1.18
N LEU A 18 -1.29 8.95 1.01
CA LEU A 18 -1.88 8.24 -0.12
C LEU A 18 -1.46 8.87 -1.45
N LEU A 19 -1.54 10.20 -1.57
CA LEU A 19 -1.15 10.92 -2.78
C LEU A 19 0.35 10.76 -3.08
N MET A 20 1.20 10.81 -2.05
CA MET A 20 2.64 10.58 -2.17
C MET A 20 2.93 9.16 -2.66
N THR A 21 2.27 8.16 -2.08
CA THR A 21 2.41 6.75 -2.44
C THR A 21 2.01 6.53 -3.90
N ILE A 22 0.81 6.99 -4.30
CA ILE A 22 0.32 6.89 -5.68
C ILE A 22 1.31 7.52 -6.66
N THR A 23 1.85 8.69 -6.32
CA THR A 23 2.82 9.39 -7.18
C THR A 23 4.09 8.55 -7.38
N ILE A 24 4.68 8.04 -6.30
CA ILE A 24 5.91 7.24 -6.35
C ILE A 24 5.67 5.91 -7.07
N GLU A 25 4.58 5.21 -6.73
CA GLU A 25 4.29 3.90 -7.30
C GLU A 25 3.91 3.99 -8.76
N SER A 26 3.16 5.03 -9.18
CA SER A 26 2.85 5.26 -10.60
C SER A 26 4.11 5.43 -11.45
N PHE A 27 5.13 6.13 -10.93
CA PHE A 27 6.42 6.27 -11.62
C PHE A 27 7.15 4.92 -11.75
N VAL A 28 7.13 4.10 -10.70
CA VAL A 28 7.73 2.76 -10.73
C VAL A 28 6.99 1.84 -11.70
N TYR A 29 5.66 1.84 -11.68
CA TYR A 29 4.82 1.05 -12.59
C TYR A 29 4.99 1.48 -14.04
N GLN A 30 5.00 2.78 -14.33
CA GLN A 30 5.28 3.31 -15.66
C GLN A 30 6.61 2.79 -16.21
N LYS A 31 7.68 2.93 -15.42
CA LYS A 31 9.03 2.52 -15.85
C LYS A 31 9.17 1.01 -15.97
N SER A 32 8.53 0.24 -15.10
CA SER A 32 8.72 -1.21 -15.02
C SER A 32 7.83 -1.98 -16.01
N PHE A 33 6.58 -1.54 -16.20
CA PHE A 33 5.64 -2.15 -17.15
C PHE A 33 5.69 -1.52 -18.54
N LYS A 34 6.47 -0.45 -18.75
CA LYS A 34 6.56 0.31 -20.02
C LYS A 34 5.19 0.78 -20.53
N ILE A 35 4.31 1.14 -19.60
CA ILE A 35 2.96 1.64 -19.88
C ILE A 35 2.95 3.17 -19.98
N SER A 36 1.86 3.73 -20.52
CA SER A 36 1.70 5.19 -20.56
C SER A 36 1.64 5.80 -19.15
N PRO A 37 2.05 7.07 -18.95
CA PRO A 37 1.96 7.74 -17.65
C PRO A 37 0.53 7.70 -17.07
N LYS A 38 -0.48 7.87 -17.94
CA LYS A 38 -1.90 7.81 -17.57
C LYS A 38 -2.30 6.43 -17.04
N GLN A 39 -1.79 5.35 -17.63
CA GLN A 39 -2.03 3.98 -17.15
C GLN A 39 -1.28 3.72 -15.83
N GLY A 40 -0.04 4.17 -15.69
CA GLY A 40 0.73 4.05 -14.44
C GLY A 40 0.01 4.70 -13.25
N VAL A 41 -0.54 5.90 -13.46
CA VAL A 41 -1.36 6.60 -12.45
C VAL A 41 -2.65 5.83 -12.14
N LYS A 42 -3.38 5.33 -13.16
CA LYS A 42 -4.59 4.51 -12.94
C LYS A 42 -4.30 3.26 -12.11
N TYR A 43 -3.21 2.55 -12.42
CA TYR A 43 -2.81 1.33 -11.74
C TYR A 43 -2.49 1.61 -10.27
N ALA A 44 -1.67 2.64 -10.01
CA ALA A 44 -1.34 3.05 -8.66
C ALA A 44 -2.59 3.45 -7.86
N ILE A 45 -3.47 4.29 -8.43
CA ILE A 45 -4.72 4.69 -7.76
C ILE A 45 -5.56 3.47 -7.36
N ILE A 46 -5.80 2.53 -8.28
CA ILE A 46 -6.65 1.38 -8.00
C ILE A 46 -6.03 0.50 -6.92
N ILE A 47 -4.74 0.19 -7.03
CA ILE A 47 -4.03 -0.71 -6.11
C ILE A 47 -3.89 -0.06 -4.72
N ASP A 48 -3.54 1.22 -4.65
CA ASP A 48 -3.37 1.95 -3.40
C ASP A 48 -4.70 2.16 -2.67
N LEU A 49 -5.77 2.53 -3.38
CA LEU A 49 -7.10 2.65 -2.79
C LEU A 49 -7.63 1.29 -2.32
N PHE A 50 -7.44 0.24 -3.13
CA PHE A 50 -7.80 -1.12 -2.73
C PHE A 50 -7.07 -1.53 -1.45
N ALA A 51 -5.76 -1.25 -1.36
CA ALA A 51 -4.97 -1.54 -0.18
C ALA A 51 -5.42 -0.75 1.06
N GLU A 52 -5.78 0.53 0.91
CA GLU A 52 -6.29 1.35 2.01
C GLU A 52 -7.66 0.86 2.54
N VAL A 53 -8.59 0.49 1.64
CA VAL A 53 -9.89 -0.08 2.02
C VAL A 53 -9.70 -1.43 2.72
N PHE A 54 -8.90 -2.32 2.14
CA PHE A 54 -8.63 -3.63 2.73
C PHE A 54 -7.92 -3.50 4.09
N GLY A 55 -6.95 -2.60 4.20
CA GLY A 55 -6.27 -2.30 5.46
C GLY A 55 -7.24 -1.80 6.54
N ALA A 56 -8.23 -0.98 6.17
CA ALA A 56 -9.28 -0.54 7.11
C ALA A 56 -10.19 -1.69 7.57
N ILE A 57 -10.56 -2.60 6.66
CA ILE A 57 -11.35 -3.80 6.99
C ILE A 57 -10.56 -4.68 7.97
N VAL A 58 -9.32 -5.04 7.62
CA VAL A 58 -8.46 -5.89 8.46
C VAL A 58 -8.25 -5.25 9.83
N PHE A 59 -7.97 -3.95 9.90
CA PHE A 59 -7.80 -3.24 11.17
C PHE A 59 -9.05 -3.35 12.05
N THR A 60 -10.23 -3.10 11.46
CA THR A 60 -11.50 -3.16 12.20
C THR A 60 -11.78 -4.58 12.72
N SER A 61 -11.49 -5.60 11.92
CA SER A 61 -11.63 -7.00 12.34
C SER A 61 -10.65 -7.38 13.45
N LEU A 62 -9.38 -6.98 13.31
CA LEU A 62 -8.33 -7.30 14.26
C LEU A 62 -8.49 -6.59 15.61
N GLN A 63 -9.05 -5.38 15.63
CA GLN A 63 -9.29 -4.62 16.86
C GLN A 63 -10.05 -5.43 17.92
N THR A 64 -10.96 -6.32 17.49
CA THR A 64 -11.76 -7.19 18.37
C THR A 64 -10.93 -8.27 19.07
N PHE A 65 -9.76 -8.64 18.54
CA PHE A 65 -8.94 -9.75 19.03
C PHE A 65 -7.73 -9.32 19.87
N PHE A 66 -7.38 -8.03 19.89
CA PHE A 66 -6.17 -7.56 20.58
C PHE A 66 -6.41 -7.13 22.03
N PRO A 67 -5.50 -7.46 22.97
CA PRO A 67 -5.51 -6.91 24.33
C PRO A 67 -5.46 -5.38 24.31
N PHE A 68 -6.12 -4.73 25.28
CA PHE A 68 -6.35 -3.28 25.32
C PHE A 68 -5.07 -2.42 25.12
N ASN A 69 -3.94 -2.85 25.67
CA ASN A 69 -2.67 -2.13 25.54
C ASN A 69 -2.09 -2.20 24.11
N THR A 70 -2.11 -3.39 23.49
CA THR A 70 -1.66 -3.58 22.10
C THR A 70 -2.62 -2.90 21.13
N ALA A 71 -3.92 -2.97 21.39
CA ALA A 71 -4.94 -2.27 20.61
C ALA A 71 -4.73 -0.75 20.65
N ARG A 72 -4.32 -0.18 21.79
CA ARG A 72 -4.01 1.26 21.89
C ARG A 72 -2.83 1.67 21.02
N HIS A 73 -1.73 0.91 21.06
CA HIS A 73 -0.57 1.19 20.20
C HIS A 73 -0.92 1.00 18.72
N LEU A 74 -1.73 -0.02 18.40
CA LEU A 74 -2.25 -0.27 17.06
C LEU A 74 -3.12 0.90 16.56
N ILE A 75 -4.05 1.41 17.38
CA ILE A 75 -4.92 2.54 17.04
C ILE A 75 -4.08 3.82 16.84
N ILE A 76 -3.16 4.12 17.75
CA ILE A 76 -2.30 5.32 17.63
C ILE A 76 -1.42 5.23 16.38
N TYR A 77 -0.85 4.05 16.12
CA TYR A 77 -0.03 3.80 14.94
C TYR A 77 -0.85 3.94 13.64
N LEU A 78 -1.96 3.22 13.48
CA LEU A 78 -2.74 3.22 12.23
C LEU A 78 -3.60 4.47 12.02
N THR A 79 -4.04 5.14 13.09
CA THR A 79 -4.96 6.28 13.01
C THR A 79 -4.24 7.61 13.07
N LEU A 80 -3.16 7.71 13.85
CA LEU A 80 -2.47 8.98 14.10
C LEU A 80 -1.07 9.03 13.46
N ASP A 81 -0.58 7.90 12.92
CA ASP A 81 0.80 7.76 12.41
C ASP A 81 1.81 8.39 13.39
N ASP A 82 1.60 8.13 14.70
CA ASP A 82 2.32 8.81 15.77
C ASP A 82 3.30 7.83 16.44
N PHE A 83 4.58 7.96 16.08
CA PHE A 83 5.66 7.15 16.64
C PHE A 83 6.27 7.82 17.88
N GLN A 84 5.43 8.15 18.87
CA GLN A 84 5.89 8.88 20.07
C GLN A 84 7.02 8.16 20.82
N LYS A 85 7.13 6.82 20.68
CA LYS A 85 8.21 6.02 21.27
C LYS A 85 8.64 4.90 20.34
N PHE A 86 9.94 4.78 20.10
CA PHE A 86 10.57 3.62 19.45
C PHE A 86 10.57 2.42 20.41
N ALA A 87 9.39 1.86 20.64
CA ALA A 87 9.25 0.63 21.39
C ALA A 87 9.31 -0.58 20.44
N PRO A 88 9.80 -1.76 20.89
CA PRO A 88 9.97 -2.94 20.03
C PRO A 88 8.69 -3.39 19.33
N ASP A 89 7.55 -3.23 19.99
CA ASP A 89 6.21 -3.50 19.45
C ASP A 89 5.85 -2.61 18.27
N VAL A 90 6.26 -1.33 18.26
CA VAL A 90 6.08 -0.42 17.13
C VAL A 90 6.88 -0.89 15.91
N ILE A 91 8.11 -1.39 16.11
CA ILE A 91 8.94 -1.93 15.03
C ILE A 91 8.30 -3.19 14.42
N VAL A 92 7.88 -4.12 15.27
CA VAL A 92 7.19 -5.35 14.84
C VAL A 92 5.91 -5.00 14.08
N LEU A 93 5.13 -4.05 14.58
CA LEU A 93 3.90 -3.62 13.95
C LEU A 93 4.14 -2.91 12.60
N THR A 94 5.20 -2.11 12.51
CA THR A 94 5.63 -1.46 11.27
C THR A 94 5.99 -2.50 10.21
N LEU A 95 6.77 -3.51 10.58
CA LEU A 95 7.13 -4.60 9.68
C LEU A 95 5.91 -5.43 9.26
N PHE A 96 5.02 -5.74 10.20
CA PHE A 96 3.77 -6.45 9.92
C PHE A 96 2.91 -5.67 8.92
N TYR A 97 2.77 -4.36 9.12
CA TYR A 97 1.99 -3.50 8.22
C TYR A 97 2.61 -3.40 6.83
N PHE A 98 3.94 -3.28 6.74
CA PHE A 98 4.66 -3.33 5.48
C PHE A 98 4.37 -4.63 4.71
N LEU A 99 4.49 -5.79 5.38
CA LEU A 99 4.23 -7.08 4.74
C LEU A 99 2.77 -7.25 4.32
N LEU A 100 1.84 -6.80 5.17
CA LEU A 100 0.41 -6.86 4.88
C LEU A 100 0.06 -6.01 3.66
N PHE A 101 0.51 -4.75 3.61
CA PHE A 101 0.25 -3.86 2.48
C PHE A 101 0.93 -4.36 1.21
N LEU A 102 2.16 -4.88 1.31
CA LEU A 102 2.84 -5.50 0.18
C LEU A 102 2.01 -6.64 -0.42
N LEU A 103 1.50 -7.54 0.41
CA LEU A 103 0.72 -8.68 -0.03
C LEU A 103 -0.61 -8.24 -0.66
N VAL A 104 -1.29 -7.27 -0.06
CA VAL A 104 -2.55 -6.72 -0.56
C VAL A 104 -2.36 -5.98 -1.89
N LYS A 105 -1.26 -5.23 -2.04
CA LYS A 105 -0.95 -4.57 -3.31
C LYS A 105 -0.59 -5.56 -4.40
N TRP A 106 0.13 -6.62 -4.06
CA TRP A 106 0.46 -7.66 -5.02
C TRP A 106 -0.78 -8.40 -5.52
N ILE A 107 -1.69 -8.81 -4.63
CA ILE A 107 -2.96 -9.41 -5.04
C ILE A 107 -3.82 -8.41 -5.83
N GLY A 108 -3.83 -7.14 -5.45
CA GLY A 108 -4.51 -6.07 -6.19
C GLY A 108 -3.99 -5.92 -7.62
N LEU A 109 -2.67 -5.99 -7.83
CA LEU A 109 -2.08 -5.98 -9.17
C LEU A 109 -2.45 -7.24 -9.96
N LEU A 110 -2.45 -8.43 -9.35
CA LEU A 110 -2.85 -9.68 -10.01
C LEU A 110 -4.31 -9.62 -10.50
N PHE A 111 -5.21 -9.09 -9.68
CA PHE A 111 -6.60 -8.86 -10.09
C PHE A 111 -6.67 -7.84 -11.23
N LEU A 112 -5.94 -6.73 -11.12
CA LEU A 112 -5.93 -5.70 -12.16
C LEU A 112 -5.44 -6.25 -13.51
N ASP A 113 -4.39 -7.07 -13.50
CA ASP A 113 -3.84 -7.73 -14.68
C ASP A 113 -4.89 -8.65 -15.34
N MET A 114 -5.59 -9.45 -14.51
CA MET A 114 -6.66 -10.33 -14.97
C MET A 114 -7.83 -9.56 -15.61
N PHE A 115 -8.29 -8.46 -15.00
CA PHE A 115 -9.44 -7.72 -15.52
C PHE A 115 -9.10 -6.80 -16.71
N VAL A 116 -7.87 -6.26 -16.77
CA VAL A 116 -7.49 -5.29 -17.80
C VAL A 116 -6.98 -5.97 -19.07
N PHE A 117 -6.24 -7.08 -18.98
CA PHE A 117 -5.65 -7.74 -20.16
C PHE A 117 -6.49 -8.88 -20.74
N ASP A 118 -7.41 -9.48 -19.97
CA ASP A 118 -8.30 -10.51 -20.49
C ASP A 118 -9.40 -9.91 -21.40
N ASN A 119 -9.70 -8.63 -21.25
CA ASN A 119 -10.72 -7.94 -22.06
C ASN A 119 -10.26 -7.61 -23.49
N ASP A 120 -8.96 -7.39 -23.73
CA ASP A 120 -8.40 -7.10 -25.06
C ASP A 120 -8.20 -8.36 -25.92
N ASN A 121 -8.14 -9.55 -25.31
CA ASN A 121 -7.88 -10.82 -26.01
C ASN A 121 -9.16 -11.54 -26.48
N SER A 122 -10.34 -10.95 -26.30
CA SER A 122 -11.61 -11.59 -26.68
C SER A 122 -11.94 -11.52 -28.19
N VAL A 123 -11.07 -10.93 -29.02
CA VAL A 123 -11.31 -10.77 -30.47
C VAL A 123 -10.20 -11.36 -31.38
N SER A 124 -9.08 -11.85 -30.85
CA SER A 124 -8.06 -12.50 -31.70
C SER A 124 -7.58 -13.82 -31.10
N ASP A 125 -8.10 -14.87 -31.72
CA ASP A 125 -7.46 -16.15 -31.97
C ASP A 125 -7.15 -17.12 -30.81
N GLN A 126 -7.86 -18.23 -30.95
CA GLN A 126 -7.56 -19.58 -30.50
C GLN A 126 -6.08 -19.96 -30.68
N ALA A 127 -5.54 -20.73 -29.72
CA ALA A 127 -4.17 -21.26 -29.59
C ALA A 127 -3.19 -20.29 -28.90
N THR A 128 -2.78 -20.52 -27.66
CA THR A 128 -1.83 -21.59 -27.30
C THR A 128 -1.81 -21.72 -25.79
N SER A 129 -1.70 -22.95 -25.27
CA SER A 129 -1.42 -23.24 -23.87
C SER A 129 -0.26 -22.37 -23.36
N THR A 130 -0.57 -21.30 -22.63
CA THR A 130 0.40 -20.55 -21.84
C THR A 130 0.99 -21.53 -20.84
N SER A 131 2.24 -21.94 -21.06
CA SER A 131 2.89 -22.92 -20.20
C SER A 131 2.94 -22.36 -18.78
N ASN A 132 2.72 -23.19 -17.76
CA ASN A 132 2.79 -22.79 -16.35
C ASN A 132 4.11 -22.04 -16.01
N LEU A 133 5.16 -22.26 -16.81
CA LEU A 133 6.46 -21.63 -16.71
C LEU A 133 6.44 -20.13 -17.07
N GLU A 134 5.74 -19.73 -18.14
CA GLU A 134 5.62 -18.32 -18.54
C GLU A 134 4.79 -17.52 -17.54
N ARG A 135 3.71 -18.13 -17.05
CA ARG A 135 2.84 -17.53 -16.04
C ARG A 135 3.56 -17.32 -14.70
N SER A 136 4.33 -18.31 -14.23
CA SER A 136 5.13 -18.17 -13.00
C SER A 136 6.23 -17.10 -13.12
N THR A 137 6.83 -16.97 -14.32
CA THR A 137 7.84 -15.94 -14.60
C THR A 137 7.24 -14.53 -14.61
N GLN A 138 6.04 -14.36 -15.19
CA GLN A 138 5.28 -13.10 -15.13
C GLN A 138 4.91 -12.72 -13.70
N TRP A 139 4.47 -13.69 -12.89
CA TRP A 139 4.10 -13.46 -11.48
C TRP A 139 5.30 -13.04 -10.63
N GLY A 140 6.45 -13.70 -10.82
CA GLY A 140 7.70 -13.33 -10.15
C GLY A 140 8.17 -11.92 -10.53
N ASN A 141 8.05 -11.56 -11.81
CA ASN A 141 8.40 -10.22 -12.28
C ASN A 141 7.45 -9.15 -11.72
N GLN A 142 6.14 -9.40 -11.69
CA GLN A 142 5.16 -8.48 -11.11
C GLN A 142 5.36 -8.30 -9.61
N PHE A 143 5.58 -9.39 -8.86
CA PHE A 143 5.88 -9.31 -7.42
C PHE A 143 7.12 -8.47 -7.14
N LYS A 144 8.18 -8.65 -7.94
CA LYS A 144 9.41 -7.84 -7.83
C LYS A 144 9.15 -6.35 -8.06
N ILE A 145 8.30 -6.02 -9.04
CA ILE A 145 7.94 -4.63 -9.36
C ILE A 145 7.13 -4.00 -8.22
N VAL A 146 6.11 -4.70 -7.70
CA VAL A 146 5.30 -4.24 -6.56
C VAL A 146 6.17 -4.09 -5.31
N THR A 147 7.04 -5.06 -5.02
CA THR A 147 7.96 -4.99 -3.89
C THR A 147 8.87 -3.77 -3.99
N LYS A 148 9.40 -3.49 -5.18
CA LYS A 148 10.22 -2.29 -5.40
C LYS A 148 9.41 -1.01 -5.20
N ALA A 149 8.23 -0.93 -5.79
CA ALA A 149 7.34 0.23 -5.68
C ALA A 149 6.99 0.50 -4.21
N HIS A 150 6.54 -0.55 -3.51
CA HIS A 150 6.16 -0.50 -2.11
C HIS A 150 7.33 -0.14 -1.19
N THR A 151 8.51 -0.73 -1.40
CA THR A 151 9.69 -0.42 -0.58
C THR A 151 10.08 1.06 -0.68
N ILE A 152 10.09 1.61 -1.90
CA ILE A 152 10.44 3.02 -2.11
C ILE A 152 9.37 3.92 -1.50
N SER A 153 8.09 3.69 -1.81
CA SER A 153 6.99 4.52 -1.30
C SER A 153 6.88 4.46 0.22
N TYR A 154 7.07 3.28 0.82
CA TYR A 154 7.05 3.08 2.25
C TYR A 154 8.25 3.73 2.95
N THR A 155 9.44 3.66 2.35
CA THR A 155 10.63 4.34 2.90
C THR A 155 10.45 5.85 2.92
N VAL A 156 9.92 6.44 1.83
CA VAL A 156 9.66 7.89 1.78
C VAL A 156 8.56 8.27 2.78
N THR A 157 7.54 7.43 2.93
CA THR A 157 6.48 7.62 3.93
C THR A 157 7.03 7.61 5.35
N LEU A 158 7.89 6.64 5.69
CA LEU A 158 8.54 6.57 6.99
C LEU A 158 9.40 7.81 7.23
N LEU A 159 10.19 8.23 6.24
CA LEU A 159 11.00 9.45 6.35
C LEU A 159 10.12 10.68 6.60
N PHE A 160 9.02 10.81 5.87
CA PHE A 160 8.05 11.91 6.05
C PHE A 160 7.48 11.92 7.48
N VAL A 161 7.10 10.75 8.02
CA VAL A 161 6.60 10.66 9.39
C VAL A 161 7.70 10.96 10.43
N LEU A 162 8.92 10.47 10.23
CA LEU A 162 10.05 10.75 11.11
C LEU A 162 10.40 12.25 11.17
N LEU A 163 10.35 12.94 10.02
CA LEU A 163 10.56 14.39 9.96
C LEU A 163 9.42 15.15 10.65
N LYS A 164 8.17 14.73 10.49
CA LYS A 164 7.02 15.31 11.21
C LYS A 164 7.19 15.22 12.72
N ILE A 165 7.65 14.07 13.25
CA ILE A 165 7.88 13.90 14.69
C ILE A 165 8.88 14.94 15.21
N ARG A 166 9.90 15.30 14.43
CA ARG A 166 10.87 16.33 14.85
C ARG A 166 10.33 17.77 14.79
N VAL A 167 9.43 18.08 13.86
CA VAL A 167 8.94 19.46 13.65
C VAL A 167 7.87 19.86 14.68
N PHE A 168 7.08 18.92 15.20
CA PHE A 168 5.99 19.21 16.16
C PHE A 168 6.36 18.99 17.64
N TYR A 169 7.62 18.65 17.93
CA TYR A 169 8.16 18.48 19.29
C TYR A 169 9.06 19.67 19.73
N PHE A 170 9.03 20.78 19.01
CA PHE A 170 9.58 22.08 19.41
C PHE A 170 8.46 23.08 19.67
#